data_AF-A0A3C0ANZ7-F1
#
_entry.id   AF-A0A3C0ANZ7-F1
#
_cell.length_a   1.000
_cell.length_b   1.000
_cell.length_c   1.000
_cell.angle_alpha   90.00
_cell.angle_beta   90.00
_cell.angle_gamma   90.00
#
_symmetry.space_group_name_H-M   'P 1'
#
loop_
_entity.id
_entity.type
_entity.pdbx_description
1 polymer ?
#
loop_
_entity_poly.entity_id
_entity_poly.type
_entity_poly.pdbx_seq_one_letter_code
_entity_poly.pdbx_strand_id
1 'polypeptide(L)'
;MPQEAAPLTTDEVETFRSWIKQGAHWPQNLVLEPPVLWSLRTLTQPPVPTVTQTSAKFPIRNPIDAFVAARHQLAGVQPAPPASKRTLIRRLFLRLTGLLPTPEEVAGFIADEDPRAYEILVDKLLASPHF
;
A
#
# COMPACT_ATOMS: atom_id res chain seq x y z
N MET A 1 -22.16 -10.84 -8.69
CA MET A 1 -21.49 -12.08 -9.15
C MET A 1 -19.99 -11.81 -9.10
N PRO A 2 -19.18 -12.56 -8.34
CA PRO A 2 -17.73 -12.40 -8.41
C PRO A 2 -17.27 -12.78 -9.82
N GLN A 3 -16.60 -11.87 -10.53
CA GLN A 3 -16.25 -12.03 -11.95
C GLN A 3 -15.20 -13.12 -12.21
N GLU A 4 -14.53 -13.63 -11.17
CA GLU A 4 -13.41 -14.58 -11.30
C GLU A 4 -13.74 -16.02 -10.86
N ALA A 5 -14.99 -16.32 -10.51
CA ALA A 5 -15.39 -17.67 -10.13
C ALA A 5 -15.73 -18.53 -11.36
N ALA A 6 -15.35 -19.81 -11.33
CA ALA A 6 -15.79 -20.77 -12.33
C ALA A 6 -17.34 -20.81 -12.38
N PRO A 7 -17.94 -21.01 -13.57
CA PRO A 7 -19.38 -21.22 -13.68
C PRO A 7 -19.82 -22.39 -12.80
N LEU A 8 -21.01 -22.28 -12.21
CA LEU A 8 -21.64 -23.42 -11.53
C LEU A 8 -21.78 -24.58 -12.51
N THR A 9 -21.53 -25.78 -12.00
CA THR A 9 -21.73 -27.01 -12.76
C THR A 9 -23.22 -27.25 -13.03
N THR A 10 -23.53 -28.04 -14.05
CA THR A 10 -24.92 -28.38 -14.40
C THR A 10 -25.66 -29.02 -13.22
N ASP A 11 -24.98 -29.87 -12.45
CA ASP A 11 -25.56 -30.56 -11.28
C ASP A 11 -25.86 -29.58 -10.13
N GLU A 12 -24.99 -28.61 -9.87
CA GLU A 12 -25.25 -27.54 -8.91
C GLU A 12 -26.46 -26.70 -9.34
N VAL A 13 -26.55 -26.34 -10.62
CA VAL A 13 -27.69 -25.57 -11.16
C VAL A 13 -29.00 -26.34 -11.00
N GLU A 14 -29.03 -27.64 -11.31
CA GLU A 14 -30.23 -28.46 -11.13
C GLU A 14 -30.59 -28.65 -9.65
N THR A 15 -29.60 -28.75 -8.77
CA THR A 15 -29.81 -28.79 -7.32
C THR A 15 -30.50 -27.51 -6.84
N PHE A 16 -30.02 -26.34 -7.27
CA PHE A 16 -30.65 -25.06 -6.94
C PHE A 16 -32.07 -24.94 -7.52
N ARG A 17 -32.30 -25.37 -8.78
CA ARG A 17 -33.64 -25.38 -9.39
C ARG A 17 -34.61 -26.25 -8.59
N SER A 18 -34.17 -27.44 -8.17
CA SER A 18 -34.99 -28.35 -7.37
C SER A 18 -35.36 -27.73 -6.02
N TRP A 19 -34.39 -27.13 -5.33
CA TRP A 19 -34.63 -26.44 -4.06
C TRP A 19 -35.60 -25.25 -4.21
N ILE A 20 -35.47 -24.44 -5.26
CA ILE A 20 -36.41 -23.35 -5.56
C ILE A 20 -37.83 -23.89 -5.81
N LYS A 21 -37.98 -24.97 -6.59
CA LYS A 21 -39.28 -25.62 -6.83
C LYS A 21 -39.91 -26.17 -5.55
N GLN A 22 -39.09 -26.60 -4.59
CA GLN A 22 -39.52 -27.04 -3.26
C GLN A 22 -39.87 -25.86 -2.32
N GLY A 23 -39.89 -24.63 -2.81
CA GLY A 23 -40.24 -23.44 -2.01
C GLY A 23 -39.05 -22.80 -1.31
N ALA A 24 -37.81 -23.15 -1.71
CA ALA A 24 -36.57 -22.59 -1.16
C ALA A 24 -36.54 -22.63 0.38
N HIS A 25 -36.94 -23.76 0.96
CA HIS A 25 -36.99 -23.93 2.41
C HIS A 25 -35.60 -23.67 3.02
N TRP A 26 -35.52 -22.59 3.80
CA TRP A 26 -34.32 -22.21 4.53
C TRP A 26 -34.27 -22.97 5.87
N PRO A 27 -33.16 -23.64 6.23
CA PRO A 27 -33.04 -24.30 7.52
C PRO A 27 -33.02 -23.24 8.63
N GLN A 28 -33.92 -23.35 9.60
CA GLN A 28 -34.02 -22.36 10.70
C GLN A 28 -32.78 -22.32 11.60
N ASN A 29 -31.99 -23.38 11.61
CA ASN A 29 -30.76 -23.54 12.39
C ASN A 29 -29.48 -23.25 11.58
N LEU A 30 -29.59 -22.83 10.32
CA LEU A 30 -28.42 -22.49 9.51
C LEU A 30 -27.94 -21.08 9.86
N VAL A 31 -26.86 -21.01 10.63
CA VAL A 31 -26.13 -19.76 10.89
C VAL A 31 -24.97 -19.67 9.90
N LEU A 32 -25.03 -18.70 8.98
CA LEU A 32 -23.89 -18.38 8.12
C LEU A 32 -22.97 -17.43 8.90
N GLU A 33 -21.73 -17.86 9.15
CA GLU A 33 -20.73 -16.95 9.71
C GLU A 33 -20.32 -15.93 8.63
N PRO A 34 -20.56 -14.63 8.83
CA PRO A 34 -20.08 -13.63 7.89
C PRO A 34 -18.53 -13.65 7.91
N PRO A 35 -17.87 -13.45 6.76
CA PRO A 35 -16.42 -13.37 6.72
C PRO A 35 -15.94 -12.23 7.61
N VAL A 36 -14.89 -12.48 8.38
CA VAL A 36 -14.26 -11.44 9.20
C VAL A 36 -13.63 -10.42 8.25
N LEU A 37 -14.25 -9.23 8.17
CA LEU A 37 -13.71 -8.12 7.38
C LEU A 37 -12.40 -7.64 7.99
N TRP A 38 -11.38 -7.42 7.15
CA TRP A 38 -10.07 -6.92 7.60
C TRP A 38 -10.17 -5.60 8.38
N SER A 39 -11.14 -4.75 8.01
CA SER A 39 -11.41 -3.45 8.66
C SER A 39 -12.09 -3.56 10.03
N LEU A 40 -12.65 -4.73 10.36
CA LEU A 40 -13.31 -5.00 11.65
C LEU A 40 -12.43 -5.84 12.58
N ARG A 41 -11.20 -6.16 12.18
CA ARG A 41 -10.24 -6.85 13.04
C ARG A 41 -9.65 -5.87 14.05
N THR A 42 -9.52 -6.32 15.28
CA THR A 42 -8.81 -5.57 16.33
C THR A 42 -7.38 -5.29 15.89
N LEU A 43 -6.95 -4.03 15.99
CA LEU A 43 -5.58 -3.64 15.71
C LEU A 43 -4.66 -4.23 16.78
N THR A 44 -3.63 -4.95 16.34
CA THR A 44 -2.58 -5.47 17.20
C THR A 44 -1.25 -4.84 16.78
N GLN A 45 -0.36 -4.61 17.76
CA GLN A 45 1.01 -4.16 17.47
C GLN A 45 1.91 -5.37 17.31
N PRO A 46 2.35 -5.71 16.08
CA PRO A 46 3.29 -6.79 15.89
C PRO A 46 4.67 -6.43 16.45
N PRO A 47 5.44 -7.40 16.95
CA PRO A 47 6.82 -7.16 17.35
C PRO A 47 7.64 -6.70 16.15
N VAL A 48 8.46 -5.66 16.35
CA VAL A 48 9.34 -5.14 15.30
C VAL A 48 10.44 -6.18 15.01
N PRO A 49 10.65 -6.58 13.75
CA PRO A 49 11.66 -7.57 13.40
C PRO A 49 13.08 -7.07 13.71
N THR A 50 13.90 -7.94 14.30
CA THR A 50 15.33 -7.70 14.41
C THR A 50 16.00 -8.05 13.08
N VAL A 51 16.55 -7.04 12.39
CA VAL A 51 17.21 -7.23 11.09
C VAL A 51 18.73 -7.17 11.28
N THR A 52 19.41 -8.27 11.01
CA THR A 52 20.87 -8.41 11.20
C THR A 52 21.69 -7.80 10.06
N GLN A 53 21.09 -7.67 8.88
CA GLN A 53 21.75 -7.17 7.67
C GLN A 53 21.04 -5.91 7.18
N THR A 54 21.59 -4.75 7.51
CA THR A 54 21.14 -3.47 6.96
C THR A 54 22.02 -3.08 5.78
N SER A 55 21.39 -2.78 4.65
CA SER A 55 22.10 -2.25 3.49
C SER A 55 22.36 -0.76 3.72
N ALA A 56 23.56 -0.27 3.37
CA ALA A 56 23.83 1.17 3.37
C ALA A 56 22.85 1.95 2.45
N LYS A 57 22.26 1.27 1.46
CA LYS A 57 21.25 1.85 0.56
C LYS A 57 19.85 1.96 1.19
N PHE A 58 19.61 1.28 2.31
CA PHE A 58 18.32 1.28 3.02
C PHE A 58 18.56 1.25 4.54
N PRO A 59 18.92 2.40 5.14
CA PRO A 59 19.06 2.51 6.58
C PRO A 59 17.69 2.39 7.26
N ILE A 60 17.63 1.68 8.38
CA ILE A 60 16.43 1.61 9.22
C ILE A 60 16.33 2.92 10.01
N ARG A 61 15.38 3.79 9.65
CA ARG A 61 15.14 5.08 10.31
C ARG A 61 13.95 5.01 11.26
N ASN A 62 13.01 4.12 11.00
CA ASN A 62 11.82 3.90 11.82
C ASN A 62 11.44 2.40 11.86
N PRO A 63 10.50 1.98 12.72
CA PRO A 63 10.10 0.57 12.84
C PRO A 63 9.55 -0.05 11.55
N ILE A 64 8.89 0.72 10.67
CA ILE A 64 8.34 0.22 9.40
C ILE A 64 9.47 -0.23 8.47
N ASP A 65 10.60 0.48 8.46
CA ASP A 65 11.76 0.13 7.65
C ASP A 65 12.30 -1.26 8.05
N ALA A 66 12.21 -1.64 9.33
CA ALA A 66 12.62 -2.97 9.79
C ALA A 66 11.74 -4.08 9.21
N PHE A 67 10.43 -3.86 9.09
CA PHE A 67 9.52 -4.82 8.43
C PHE A 67 9.84 -4.97 6.94
N VAL A 68 10.10 -3.86 6.24
CA VAL A 68 10.48 -3.89 4.82
C VAL A 68 11.82 -4.59 4.62
N ALA A 69 12.82 -4.27 5.45
CA ALA A 69 14.14 -4.88 5.38
C ALA A 69 14.08 -6.40 5.67
N ALA A 70 13.29 -6.83 6.66
CA ALA A 70 13.06 -8.25 6.93
C ALA A 70 12.45 -8.98 5.72
N ARG A 71 11.48 -8.37 5.04
CA ARG A 71 10.88 -8.94 3.81
C ARG A 71 11.87 -8.98 2.64
N HIS A 72 12.70 -7.95 2.47
CA HIS A 72 13.76 -7.97 1.46
C HIS A 72 14.77 -9.09 1.71
N GLN A 73 15.20 -9.29 2.96
CA GLN A 73 16.12 -10.36 3.34
C GLN A 73 15.53 -11.74 3.05
N LEU A 74 14.26 -11.97 3.42
CA LEU A 74 13.56 -13.22 3.14
C LEU A 74 13.40 -13.49 1.63
N ALA A 75 13.20 -12.44 0.83
CA ALA A 75 13.05 -12.55 -0.61
C ALA A 75 14.39 -12.54 -1.38
N GLY A 76 15.53 -12.36 -0.70
CA GLY A 76 16.84 -12.25 -1.34
C GLY A 76 17.01 -11.04 -2.25
N VAL A 77 16.21 -9.99 -2.08
CA VAL A 77 16.25 -8.78 -2.92
C VAL A 77 17.01 -7.66 -2.23
N GLN A 78 17.71 -6.85 -3.03
CA GLN A 78 18.43 -5.68 -2.53
C GLN A 78 17.66 -4.38 -2.81
N PRO A 79 17.64 -3.44 -1.87
CA PRO A 79 17.03 -2.14 -2.08
C PRO A 79 17.65 -1.39 -3.26
N ALA A 80 16.80 -0.74 -4.06
CA ALA A 80 17.24 0.21 -5.08
C ALA A 80 17.93 1.43 -4.43
N PRO A 81 18.86 2.10 -5.13
CA PRO A 81 19.43 3.34 -4.63
C PRO A 81 18.36 4.44 -4.50
N PRO A 82 18.55 5.43 -3.63
CA PRO A 82 17.69 6.61 -3.56
C PRO A 82 17.54 7.28 -4.93
N ALA A 83 16.35 7.81 -5.19
CA ALA A 83 16.11 8.58 -6.41
C ALA A 83 16.95 9.87 -6.42
N SER A 84 17.34 10.33 -7.61
CA SER A 84 18.05 11.60 -7.76
C SER A 84 17.18 12.78 -7.31
N LYS A 85 17.81 13.87 -6.86
CA LYS A 85 17.11 15.11 -6.46
C LYS A 85 16.12 15.59 -7.53
N ARG A 86 16.51 15.56 -8.81
CA ARG A 86 15.65 15.93 -9.94
C ARG A 86 14.39 15.07 -10.04
N THR A 87 14.50 13.76 -9.79
CA THR A 87 13.36 12.85 -9.78
C THR A 87 12.48 13.10 -8.56
N LEU A 88 13.07 13.35 -7.39
CA LEU A 88 12.34 13.62 -6.14
C LEU A 88 11.47 14.87 -6.25
N ILE A 89 12.02 16.01 -6.67
CA ILE A 89 11.22 17.25 -6.80
C ILE A 89 10.06 17.09 -7.79
N ARG A 90 10.30 16.47 -8.95
CA ARG A 90 9.25 16.22 -9.94
C ARG A 90 8.13 15.35 -9.37
N ARG A 91 8.46 14.27 -8.65
CA ARG A 91 7.47 13.39 -8.03
C ARG A 91 6.68 14.11 -6.95
N LEU A 92 7.35 14.94 -6.15
CA LEU A 92 6.73 15.62 -5.03
C LEU A 92 5.70 16.67 -5.52
N PHE A 93 6.07 17.51 -6.48
CA PHE A 93 5.14 18.46 -7.11
C PHE A 93 3.94 17.75 -7.74
N LEU A 94 4.18 16.74 -8.58
CA LEU A 94 3.08 16.01 -9.23
C LEU A 94 2.16 15.32 -8.23
N ARG A 95 2.70 14.83 -7.11
CA ARG A 95 1.91 14.09 -6.11
C ARG A 95 1.14 14.98 -5.17
N LEU A 96 1.70 16.13 -4.78
CA LEU A 96 1.08 17.04 -3.82
C LEU A 96 0.20 18.08 -4.51
N THR A 97 0.63 18.64 -5.65
CA THR A 97 -0.10 19.74 -6.30
C THR A 97 -0.67 19.36 -7.67
N GLY A 98 -0.28 18.21 -8.23
CA GLY A 98 -0.66 17.82 -9.60
C GLY A 98 0.04 18.61 -10.71
N LEU A 99 0.93 19.54 -10.36
CA LEU A 99 1.65 20.40 -11.31
C LEU A 99 3.10 19.96 -11.46
N LEU A 100 3.76 20.42 -12.52
CA LEU A 100 5.21 20.26 -12.68
C LEU A 100 5.94 21.40 -11.96
N PRO A 101 7.13 21.14 -11.41
CA PRO A 101 7.98 22.22 -10.89
C PRO A 101 8.51 23.08 -12.02
N THR A 102 8.75 24.36 -11.74
CA THR A 102 9.45 25.27 -12.65
C THR A 102 10.94 24.93 -12.74
N PRO A 103 11.63 25.31 -13.84
CA PRO A 103 13.08 25.12 -13.96
C PRO A 103 13.88 25.72 -12.79
N GLU A 104 13.46 26.88 -12.28
CA GLU A 104 14.09 27.59 -11.17
C GLU A 104 13.95 26.80 -9.85
N GLU A 105 12.77 26.25 -9.58
CA GLU A 105 12.53 25.40 -8.40
C GLU A 105 13.37 24.12 -8.45
N VAL A 106 13.50 23.52 -9.64
CA VAL A 106 14.36 22.35 -9.84
C VAL A 106 15.82 22.70 -9.59
N ALA A 107 16.31 23.81 -10.14
CA ALA A 107 17.68 24.25 -9.94
C ALA A 107 17.97 24.54 -8.45
N GLY A 108 17.06 25.26 -7.78
CA GLY A 108 17.16 25.57 -6.36
C GLY A 108 17.24 24.31 -5.49
N PHE A 109 16.32 23.36 -5.69
CA PHE A 109 16.33 22.12 -4.90
C PHE A 109 17.54 21.22 -5.17
N ILE A 110 18.04 21.19 -6.42
CA ILE A 110 19.24 20.41 -6.74
C ILE A 110 20.46 20.98 -6.02
N ALA A 111 20.60 22.31 -6.00
CA ALA A 111 21.71 23.02 -5.37
C ALA A 111 21.60 23.08 -3.84
N ASP A 112 20.44 22.83 -3.25
CA ASP A 112 20.22 22.88 -1.81
C ASP A 112 20.92 21.71 -1.09
N GLU A 113 21.97 22.01 -0.31
CA GLU A 113 22.75 21.03 0.45
C GLU A 113 22.22 20.81 1.88
N ASP A 114 21.14 21.48 2.29
CA ASP A 114 20.55 21.26 3.61
C ASP A 114 20.09 19.78 3.73
N PRO A 115 20.50 19.05 4.79
CA PRO A 115 20.07 17.67 5.00
C PRO A 115 18.55 17.52 5.13
N ARG A 116 17.82 18.61 5.37
CA ARG A 116 16.36 18.69 5.47
C ARG A 116 15.71 19.33 4.24
N ALA A 117 16.45 19.57 3.15
CA ALA A 117 15.93 20.22 1.95
C ALA A 117 14.65 19.53 1.41
N TYR A 118 14.59 18.20 1.51
CA TYR A 118 13.43 17.43 1.08
C TYR A 118 12.21 17.71 1.96
N GLU A 119 12.36 17.63 3.28
CA GLU A 119 11.30 17.89 4.26
C GLU A 119 10.80 19.35 4.17
N ILE A 120 11.71 20.32 4.04
CA ILE A 120 11.38 21.73 3.85
C ILE A 120 10.56 21.93 2.58
N LEU A 121 10.91 21.25 1.48
CA LEU A 121 10.15 21.33 0.24
C LEU A 121 8.75 20.70 0.39
N VAL A 122 8.63 19.59 1.12
CA VAL A 122 7.32 18.97 1.43
C VAL A 122 6.45 19.97 2.16
N ASP A 123 6.94 20.57 3.24
CA ASP A 123 6.19 21.52 4.05
C ASP A 123 5.78 22.75 3.22
N LYS A 124 6.68 23.27 2.38
CA LYS A 124 6.38 24.37 1.46
C LYS A 124 5.24 24.03 0.49
N LEU A 125 5.23 22.82 -0.05
CA LEU A 125 4.20 22.40 -1.01
C LEU A 125 2.86 22.13 -0.32
N LEU A 126 2.85 21.56 0.89
CA LEU A 126 1.63 21.38 1.68
C LEU A 126 1.02 22.70 2.14
N ALA A 127 1.83 23.75 2.32
CA ALA A 127 1.37 25.10 2.65
C ALA A 127 0.96 25.93 1.41
N SER A 128 1.11 25.40 0.20
CA SER A 128 0.80 26.10 -1.05
C SER A 128 -0.72 26.13 -1.29
N PRO A 129 -1.26 27.18 -1.94
CA PRO A 129 -2.68 27.22 -2.35
C PRO A 129 -3.12 26.09 -3.30
N HIS A 130 -2.17 25.35 -3.89
CA HIS A 130 -2.45 24.25 -4.81
C HIS A 130 -2.71 22.91 -4.12
N PHE A 131 -2.49 22.81 -2.81
CA PHE A 131 -2.79 21.63 -1.99
C PHE A 131 -4.17 21.77 -1.34
#